data_AF-A0A1V4SXW4-F1
#
_entry.id   AF-A0A1V4SXW4-F1
#
_cell.length_a   1.000
_cell.length_b   1.000
_cell.length_c   1.000
_cell.angle_alpha   90.00
_cell.angle_beta   90.00
_cell.angle_gamma   90.00
#
_symmetry.space_group_name_H-M   'P 1'
#
loop_
_entity.id
_entity.type
_entity.pdbx_description
1 polymer ?
#
loop_
_entity_poly.entity_id
_entity_poly.type
_entity_poly.pdbx_seq_one_letter_code
_entity_poly.pdbx_strand_id
1 'polypeptide(L)'
;MLVSDRLLKNQYWTTKIKSSKNEINQVINSYVKDVWYKCNMQPITEQSIKYIWGNEVKSNIQIFCNENINVGDLIVINNISYEIEKKYAWGISNYYAILESDINVQS
;
A
#
# COMPACT_ATOMS: atom_id res chain seq x y z
N MET A 1 -4.02 -5.93 -26.43
CA MET A 1 -5.08 -5.07 -25.88
C MET A 1 -4.95 -5.14 -24.37
N LEU A 2 -4.34 -4.12 -23.76
CA LEU A 2 -3.94 -4.12 -22.34
C LEU A 2 -5.18 -3.93 -21.45
N VAL A 3 -5.60 -4.99 -20.75
CA VAL A 3 -6.58 -4.90 -19.67
C VAL A 3 -5.88 -4.27 -18.47
N SER A 4 -5.62 -2.96 -18.44
CA SER A 4 -4.87 -2.41 -17.29
C SER A 4 -5.29 -1.02 -16.81
N ASP A 5 -5.53 -0.02 -17.66
CA ASP A 5 -5.76 1.34 -17.11
C ASP A 5 -7.22 1.64 -16.73
N ARG A 6 -8.20 0.96 -17.33
CA ARG A 6 -9.63 1.30 -17.12
C ARG A 6 -10.12 0.97 -15.70
N LEU A 7 -9.41 0.09 -15.00
CA LEU A 7 -9.73 -0.32 -13.63
C LEU A 7 -9.03 0.53 -12.58
N LEU A 8 -7.94 1.22 -12.94
CA LEU A 8 -7.16 2.08 -12.05
C LEU A 8 -7.78 3.48 -12.06
N LYS A 9 -8.62 3.76 -11.07
CA LYS A 9 -9.42 5.00 -11.04
C LYS A 9 -8.80 6.11 -10.20
N ASN A 10 -8.00 5.76 -9.20
CA ASN A 10 -7.56 6.68 -8.18
C ASN A 10 -6.03 6.75 -8.13
N GLN A 11 -5.50 7.92 -7.77
CA GLN A 11 -4.07 8.14 -7.58
C GLN A 11 -3.78 8.15 -6.08
N TYR A 12 -2.80 7.35 -5.66
CA TYR A 12 -2.38 7.22 -4.29
C TYR A 12 -0.89 7.46 -4.16
N TRP A 13 -0.45 7.92 -3.00
CA TRP A 13 0.96 8.20 -2.77
C TRP A 13 1.64 7.00 -2.13
N THR A 14 2.87 6.74 -2.54
CA THR A 14 3.79 5.91 -1.77
C THR A 14 4.67 6.74 -0.88
N THR A 15 5.24 6.07 0.11
CA THR A 15 6.17 6.70 1.04
C THR A 15 7.59 6.24 0.77
N LYS A 16 8.54 7.11 1.07
CA LYS A 16 9.95 6.79 1.17
C LYS A 16 10.43 7.08 2.57
N ILE A 17 11.25 6.18 3.09
CA ILE A 17 11.90 6.37 4.39
C ILE A 17 13.05 7.36 4.21
N LYS A 18 13.05 8.41 5.01
CA LYS A 18 14.15 9.35 5.19
C LYS A 18 14.73 9.15 6.58
N SER A 19 15.95 8.65 6.63
CA SER A 19 16.68 8.49 7.89
C SER A 19 17.46 9.75 8.21
N SER A 20 17.31 10.28 9.42
CA SER A 20 18.14 11.35 9.99
C SER A 20 18.73 10.89 11.32
N LYS A 21 19.81 11.54 11.77
CA LYS A 21 20.35 11.34 13.11
C LYS A 21 19.89 12.46 14.02
N ASN A 22 19.40 12.11 15.19
CA ASN A 22 19.07 13.05 16.26
C ASN A 22 20.37 13.49 17.00
N GLU A 23 20.31 14.57 17.77
CA GLU A 23 21.37 15.11 18.63
C GLU A 23 22.09 14.06 19.51
N ILE A 24 21.41 12.98 19.93
CA ILE A 24 21.97 11.83 20.66
C ILE A 24 22.40 10.66 19.76
N ASN A 25 22.66 10.90 18.47
CA ASN A 25 23.12 9.92 17.47
C ASN A 25 22.17 8.74 17.19
N GLN A 26 20.91 8.81 17.63
CA GLN A 26 19.89 7.83 17.26
C GLN A 26 19.42 8.04 15.83
N VAL A 27 19.24 6.95 15.08
CA VAL A 27 18.65 7.00 13.74
C VAL A 27 17.14 7.13 13.88
N ILE A 28 16.60 8.23 13.39
CA ILE A 28 15.17 8.50 13.30
C ILE A 28 14.76 8.30 11.84
N ASN A 29 13.79 7.44 11.60
CA ASN A 29 13.18 7.25 10.29
C ASN A 29 11.89 8.07 10.22
N SER A 30 11.82 9.02 9.29
CA SER A 30 10.57 9.68 8.91
C SER A 30 10.09 9.15 7.56
N TYR A 31 8.77 9.11 7.37
CA TYR A 31 8.17 8.74 6.10
C TYR A 31 7.74 10.02 5.37
N VAL A 32 8.16 10.17 4.12
CA VAL A 32 7.79 11.30 3.26
C VAL A 32 7.10 10.76 2.02
N LYS A 33 6.10 11.48 1.49
CA LYS A 33 5.48 11.14 0.20
C LYS A 33 6.55 11.14 -0.91
N ASP A 34 6.55 10.11 -1.74
CA ASP A 34 7.54 9.92 -2.81
C ASP A 34 6.89 9.98 -4.19
N VAL A 35 6.29 8.87 -4.63
CA VAL A 35 5.74 8.72 -5.98
C VAL A 35 4.23 8.46 -5.92
N TRP A 36 3.50 9.00 -6.91
CA TRP A 36 2.09 8.68 -7.11
C TRP A 36 1.92 7.43 -7.96
N TYR A 37 1.10 6.50 -7.49
CA TYR A 37 0.68 5.33 -8.25
C TYR A 37 -0.81 5.36 -8.52
N LYS A 38 -1.19 4.95 -9.74
CA LYS A 38 -2.59 4.71 -10.09
C LYS A 38 -2.95 3.32 -9.58
N CYS A 39 -3.76 3.26 -8.52
CA CYS A 39 -4.29 2.00 -8.02
C CYS A 39 -5.81 2.08 -7.87
N ASN A 40 -6.44 0.96 -7.55
CA ASN A 40 -7.87 0.90 -7.25
C ASN A 40 -8.09 0.28 -5.88
N MET A 41 -8.61 1.07 -4.94
CA MET A 41 -8.94 0.63 -3.58
C MET A 41 -10.34 0.02 -3.54
N GLN A 42 -10.46 -1.13 -2.90
CA GLN A 42 -11.69 -1.90 -2.78
C GLN A 42 -11.75 -2.57 -1.41
N PRO A 43 -12.94 -2.79 -0.83
CA PRO A 43 -13.07 -3.65 0.33
C PRO A 43 -12.66 -5.09 -0.02
N ILE A 44 -12.09 -5.80 0.95
CA ILE A 44 -11.88 -7.24 0.83
C ILE A 44 -13.24 -7.93 0.99
N THR A 45 -13.64 -8.68 -0.03
CA THR A 45 -14.88 -9.47 -0.03
C THR A 45 -14.64 -10.88 0.50
N GLU A 46 -15.69 -11.57 0.96
CA GLU A 46 -15.60 -12.98 1.38
C GLU A 46 -14.99 -13.89 0.28
N GLN A 47 -15.31 -13.61 -0.99
CA GLN A 47 -14.69 -14.32 -2.11
C GLN A 47 -13.17 -14.07 -2.17
N SER A 48 -12.73 -12.83 -1.96
CA SER A 48 -11.30 -12.49 -1.96
C SER A 48 -10.59 -13.13 -0.77
N ILE A 49 -11.23 -13.20 0.40
CA ILE A 49 -10.70 -13.96 1.56
C ILE A 49 -10.52 -15.43 1.18
N LYS A 50 -11.54 -16.05 0.57
CA LYS A 50 -11.51 -17.48 0.24
C LYS A 50 -10.47 -17.84 -0.83
N TYR A 51 -10.29 -17.01 -1.85
CA TYR A 51 -9.48 -17.35 -3.03
C TYR A 51 -8.12 -16.65 -3.13
N ILE A 52 -7.93 -15.52 -2.45
CA ILE A 52 -6.73 -14.67 -2.58
C ILE A 52 -5.97 -14.59 -1.26
N TRP A 53 -6.63 -14.19 -0.18
CA TRP A 53 -5.95 -13.78 1.05
C TRP A 53 -5.78 -14.89 2.08
N GLY A 54 -6.77 -15.78 2.18
CA GLY A 54 -6.96 -16.67 3.32
C GLY A 54 -7.49 -15.93 4.54
N ASN A 55 -7.84 -16.69 5.59
CA ASN A 55 -8.38 -16.15 6.84
C ASN A 55 -7.33 -15.49 7.75
N GLU A 56 -6.09 -15.39 7.31
CA GLU A 56 -4.96 -14.89 8.10
C GLU A 56 -4.73 -13.38 7.97
N VAL A 57 -5.35 -12.74 6.97
CA VAL A 57 -5.20 -11.31 6.73
C VAL A 57 -6.09 -10.52 7.70
N LYS A 58 -5.54 -9.47 8.31
CA LYS A 58 -6.25 -8.57 9.24
C LYS A 58 -6.89 -7.38 8.51
N SER A 59 -6.35 -7.05 7.33
CA SER A 59 -6.84 -6.00 6.46
C SER A 59 -8.30 -6.25 6.03
N ASN A 60 -9.08 -5.17 6.01
CA ASN A 60 -10.44 -5.18 5.43
C ASN A 60 -10.48 -4.53 4.05
N ILE A 61 -9.34 -4.02 3.57
CA ILE A 61 -9.21 -3.23 2.35
C ILE A 61 -8.08 -3.83 1.52
N GLN A 62 -8.28 -3.85 0.22
CA GLN A 62 -7.28 -4.21 -0.77
C GLN A 62 -7.11 -3.11 -1.80
N ILE A 63 -5.92 -3.02 -2.38
CA ILE A 63 -5.65 -2.21 -3.56
C ILE A 63 -5.19 -3.08 -4.72
N PHE A 64 -5.63 -2.74 -5.92
CA PHE A 64 -5.12 -3.32 -7.16
C PHE A 64 -4.21 -2.30 -7.84
N CYS A 65 -2.95 -2.65 -8.06
CA CYS A 65 -1.95 -1.76 -8.65
C CYS A 65 -1.03 -2.52 -9.62
N ASN A 66 -0.61 -1.85 -10.69
CA ASN A 66 0.39 -2.40 -11.62
C ASN A 66 1.80 -2.31 -11.04
N GLU A 67 2.00 -1.42 -10.09
CA GLU A 67 3.29 -1.19 -9.46
C GLU A 67 3.64 -2.31 -8.49
N ASN A 68 4.94 -2.54 -8.35
CA ASN A 68 5.49 -3.51 -7.42
C ASN A 68 5.83 -2.82 -6.09
N ILE A 69 4.97 -2.99 -5.09
CA ILE A 69 5.12 -2.47 -3.73
C ILE A 69 5.47 -3.65 -2.82
N ASN A 70 6.37 -3.45 -1.85
CA ASN A 70 6.77 -4.53 -0.96
C ASN A 70 5.81 -4.64 0.24
N VAL A 71 5.74 -5.84 0.81
CA VAL A 71 5.09 -6.04 2.11
C VAL A 71 5.88 -5.26 3.17
N GLY A 72 5.16 -4.53 4.04
CA GLY A 72 5.73 -3.63 5.04
C GLY A 72 5.96 -2.19 4.55
N ASP A 73 5.85 -1.91 3.25
CA ASP A 73 5.88 -0.53 2.76
C ASP A 73 4.60 0.22 3.16
N LEU A 74 4.70 1.55 3.30
CA LEU A 74 3.54 2.40 3.57
C LEU A 74 3.07 3.12 2.30
N ILE A 75 1.75 3.23 2.18
CA ILE A 75 1.04 4.03 1.19
C ILE A 75 0.15 5.05 1.89
N VAL A 76 -0.05 6.21 1.28
CA VAL A 76 -0.94 7.26 1.79
C VAL A 76 -2.11 7.45 0.85
N ILE A 77 -3.31 7.24 1.39
CA ILE A 77 -4.58 7.38 0.69
C ILE A 77 -5.44 8.37 1.47
N ASN A 78 -5.86 9.47 0.84
CA ASN A 78 -6.70 10.50 1.48
C ASN A 78 -6.15 11.00 2.84
N ASN A 79 -4.82 11.14 2.95
CA ASN A 79 -4.13 11.55 4.18
C ASN A 79 -4.18 10.52 5.34
N ILE A 80 -4.58 9.29 5.06
CA ILE A 80 -4.49 8.14 5.96
C ILE A 80 -3.37 7.24 5.47
N SER A 81 -2.53 6.78 6.40
CA SER A 81 -1.42 5.88 6.12
C SER A 81 -1.90 4.43 6.21
N TYR A 82 -1.46 3.61 5.26
CA TYR A 82 -1.73 2.17 5.25
C TYR A 82 -0.43 1.41 5.02
N GLU A 83 -0.23 0.33 5.75
CA GLU A 83 0.85 -0.63 5.56
C GLU A 83 0.40 -1.77 4.65
N ILE A 84 1.28 -2.19 3.74
CA ILE A 84 1.06 -3.39 2.94
C ILE A 84 1.23 -4.61 3.82
N GLU A 85 0.13 -5.24 4.22
CA GLU A 85 0.15 -6.46 5.04
C GLU A 85 0.53 -7.69 4.21
N LYS A 86 -0.03 -7.80 3.00
CA LYS A 86 0.16 -8.97 2.14
C LYS A 86 0.07 -8.60 0.68
N LYS A 87 0.84 -9.31 -0.14
CA LYS A 87 0.89 -9.14 -1.60
C LYS A 87 0.44 -10.42 -2.30
N TYR A 88 -0.37 -10.27 -3.33
CA TYR A 88 -0.76 -11.33 -4.25
C TYR A 88 -0.52 -10.90 -5.70
N ALA A 89 0.32 -11.65 -6.41
CA ALA A 89 0.61 -11.36 -7.82
C ALA A 89 -0.52 -11.89 -8.72
N TRP A 90 -1.03 -11.04 -9.60
CA TRP A 90 -2.03 -11.39 -10.61
C TRP A 90 -1.56 -10.92 -11.99
N GLY A 91 -0.82 -11.79 -12.68
CA GLY A 91 -0.29 -11.49 -14.01
C GLY A 91 0.73 -10.35 -13.97
N ILE A 92 0.46 -9.27 -14.69
CA ILE A 92 1.32 -8.06 -14.72
C ILE A 92 0.98 -7.06 -13.60
N SER A 93 -0.06 -7.32 -12.83
CA SER A 93 -0.55 -6.46 -11.76
C SER A 93 -0.52 -7.20 -10.43
N ASN A 94 -0.74 -6.48 -9.34
CA ASN A 94 -0.70 -7.03 -7.99
C ASN A 94 -1.91 -6.55 -7.20
N TYR A 95 -2.44 -7.44 -6.37
CA TYR A 95 -3.32 -7.11 -5.28
C TYR A 95 -2.50 -6.96 -4.02
N TYR A 96 -2.85 -5.98 -3.19
CA TYR A 96 -2.26 -5.77 -1.89
C TYR A 96 -3.35 -5.66 -0.84
N ALA A 97 -3.25 -6.43 0.24
CA ALA A 97 -4.05 -6.23 1.44
C ALA A 97 -3.39 -5.13 2.26
N ILE A 98 -4.16 -4.12 2.65
CA ILE A 98 -3.64 -2.93 3.31
C ILE A 98 -4.31 -2.70 4.66
N LEU A 99 -3.48 -2.45 5.67
CA LEU A 99 -3.90 -2.21 7.04
C LEU A 99 -3.65 -0.76 7.40
N GLU A 100 -4.62 -0.10 8.02
CA GLU A 100 -4.45 1.27 8.50
C GLU A 100 -3.32 1.34 9.54
N SER A 101 -2.47 2.36 9.42
CA SER A 101 -1.29 2.55 10.25
C SER A 101 -1.31 3.94 10.89
N ASP A 102 -0.95 4.00 12.17
CA ASP A 102 -0.85 5.26 12.93
C ASP A 102 0.39 6.09 12.55
N ILE A 103 1.17 5.65 11.55
CA ILE A 103 2.39 6.33 11.13
C ILE A 103 2.05 7.63 10.42
N ASN A 104 2.53 8.73 10.96
CA ASN A 104 2.37 10.05 10.36
C ASN A 104 3.40 10.24 9.22
N VAL A 105 2.89 10.39 8.00
CA VAL A 105 3.70 10.63 6.80
C VAL A 105 3.74 12.12 6.53
N GLN A 106 4.95 12.68 6.54
CA GLN A 106 5.18 14.09 6.23
C GLN A 106 4.95 14.35 4.72
N SER A 107 4.38 15.51 4.41
CA SER A 107 4.07 15.93 3.03
C SER A 107 5.27 16.54 2.33
#